data_AF-A0AAV4NW35-F1
#
_entry.id   AF-A0AAV4NW35-F1
#
_cell.length_a   1.000
_cell.length_b   1.000
_cell.length_c   1.000
_cell.angle_alpha   90.00
_cell.angle_beta   90.00
_cell.angle_gamma   90.00
#
_symmetry.space_group_name_H-M   'P 1'
#
loop_
_entity.id
_entity.type
_entity.pdbx_description
1 polymer ?
#
loop_
_entity_poly.entity_id
_entity_poly.type
_entity_poly.pdbx_seq_one_letter_code
_entity_poly.pdbx_strand_id
1 'polypeptide(L)'
;VIKDKKAEIIANRKLNPVVETAPDGSPMLRKKRKAFLELLMEYHLKDPTFTEEDIREEVDTFMFEGHDTTAMALSWALYSLGSHPDIQKNSSGGTDGIF
;
A
#
# COMPACT_ATOMS: atom_id res chain seq x y z
N VAL A 1 -1.00 10.80 17.35
CA VAL A 1 -0.76 10.00 16.13
C VAL A 1 0.11 10.75 15.12
N ILE A 2 -0.35 11.81 14.44
CA ILE A 2 0.44 12.49 13.40
C ILE A 2 1.73 13.11 13.97
N LYS A 3 1.64 13.80 15.12
CA LYS A 3 2.80 14.40 15.80
C LYS A 3 3.85 13.38 16.24
N ASP A 4 3.40 12.26 16.81
CA ASP A 4 4.29 11.19 17.29
C ASP A 4 5.00 10.52 16.11
N LYS A 5 4.26 10.24 15.03
CA LYS A 5 4.81 9.61 13.83
C LYS A 5 5.72 10.54 13.02
N LYS A 6 5.44 11.86 13.05
CA LYS A 6 6.34 12.89 12.50
C LYS A 6 7.67 12.92 13.24
N ALA A 7 7.66 12.84 14.58
CA ALA A 7 8.88 12.77 15.38
C ALA A 7 9.68 11.48 15.09
N GLU A 8 9.00 10.33 14.96
CA GLU A 8 9.64 9.06 14.59
C GLU A 8 10.26 9.09 13.18
N ILE A 9 9.58 9.68 12.19
CA ILE A 9 10.12 9.81 10.83
C ILE A 9 11.34 10.72 10.80
N ILE A 10 11.31 11.83 11.55
CA ILE A 10 12.45 12.75 11.64
C ILE A 10 13.62 12.05 12.34
N ALA A 11 13.37 11.27 13.40
CA ALA A 11 14.39 10.50 14.11
C ALA A 11 14.99 9.38 13.24
N ASN A 12 14.14 8.67 12.47
CA ASN A 12 14.54 7.57 11.59
C ASN A 12 15.02 8.03 10.21
N ARG A 13 15.00 9.34 9.88
CA ARG A 13 15.42 9.89 8.58
C ARG A 13 16.89 9.58 8.23
N LYS A 14 17.70 9.13 9.20
CA LYS A 14 19.13 8.82 9.04
C LYS A 14 19.51 7.33 8.96
N LEU A 15 18.57 6.37 8.96
CA LEU A 15 18.86 4.92 8.90
C LEU A 15 17.77 4.23 8.07
N ASN A 16 17.95 3.33 7.11
CA ASN A 16 19.07 2.65 6.47
C ASN A 16 18.52 2.21 5.10
N PRO A 17 19.28 2.22 3.99
CA PRO A 17 18.93 1.32 2.90
C PRO A 17 18.92 -0.12 3.47
N VAL A 18 17.86 -0.88 3.19
CA VAL A 18 17.84 -2.29 3.60
C VAL A 18 18.88 -2.97 2.72
N VAL A 19 20.01 -3.34 3.33
CA VAL A 19 21.05 -4.14 2.69
C VAL A 19 20.54 -5.57 2.73
N GLU A 20 19.99 -6.04 1.61
CA GLU A 20 19.73 -7.46 1.39
C GLU A 20 20.94 -8.06 0.67
N THR A 21 21.30 -9.29 1.00
CA THR A 21 22.27 -10.05 0.21
C THR A 21 21.56 -10.62 -1.01
N ALA A 22 22.08 -10.32 -2.20
CA ALA A 22 21.66 -10.97 -3.43
C ALA A 22 21.96 -12.48 -3.37
N PRO A 23 21.35 -13.31 -4.24
CA PRO A 23 21.62 -14.74 -4.30
C PRO A 23 23.10 -15.10 -4.51
N ASP A 24 23.89 -14.16 -5.05
CA ASP A 24 25.34 -14.28 -5.26
C ASP A 24 26.19 -13.75 -4.09
N GLY A 25 25.56 -13.34 -2.99
CA GLY A 25 26.23 -12.79 -1.81
C GLY A 25 26.64 -11.31 -1.91
N SER A 26 26.37 -10.63 -3.02
CA SER A 26 26.64 -9.19 -3.15
C SER A 26 25.64 -8.35 -2.35
N PRO A 27 26.05 -7.20 -1.78
CA PRO A 27 25.15 -6.29 -1.09
C PRO A 27 24.23 -5.59 -2.10
N MET A 28 22.93 -5.87 -2.01
CA MET A 28 21.87 -5.17 -2.74
C MET A 28 21.18 -4.13 -1.86
N LEU A 29 21.16 -2.88 -2.35
CA LEU A 29 20.42 -1.80 -1.71
C LEU A 29 18.99 -1.83 -2.22
N ARG A 30 18.06 -2.35 -1.41
CA ARG A 30 16.65 -2.28 -1.75
C ARG A 30 16.00 -1.11 -1.04
N LYS A 31 15.31 -0.27 -1.82
CA LYS A 31 14.55 0.85 -1.27
C LYS A 31 13.41 0.27 -0.41
N LYS A 32 13.40 0.60 0.88
CA LYS A 32 12.31 0.21 1.78
C LYS A 32 11.00 0.74 1.21
N ARG A 33 10.00 -0.14 1.04
CA ARG A 33 8.64 0.29 0.69
C ARG A 33 8.10 1.14 1.84
N LYS A 34 7.70 2.37 1.53
CA LYS A 34 7.14 3.30 2.51
C LYS A 34 5.63 3.10 2.59
N ALA A 35 5.07 3.20 3.79
CA ALA A 35 3.63 3.26 3.94
C ALA A 35 3.12 4.59 3.37
N PHE A 36 1.86 4.64 2.90
CA PHE A 36 1.27 5.83 2.28
C PHE A 36 1.40 7.08 3.17
N LEU A 37 1.04 6.96 4.44
CA LEU A 37 1.17 8.06 5.42
C LEU A 37 2.62 8.55 5.59
N GLU A 38 3.62 7.66 5.49
CA GLU A 38 5.04 8.05 5.56
C GLU A 38 5.47 8.85 4.33
N LEU A 39 4.91 8.56 3.16
CA LEU A 39 5.16 9.29 1.93
C LEU A 39 4.61 10.72 2.02
N LEU A 40 3.37 10.89 2.51
CA LEU A 40 2.73 12.19 2.71
C LEU A 40 3.51 13.04 3.73
N MET A 41 3.95 12.42 4.83
CA MET A 41 4.79 13.11 5.82
C MET A 41 6.15 13.53 5.25
N GLU A 42 6.77 12.73 4.37
CA GLU A 42 8.01 13.13 3.70
C GLU A 42 7.78 14.33 2.76
N TYR A 43 6.63 14.39 2.09
CA TYR A 43 6.27 15.51 1.23
C TYR A 43 6.09 16.80 2.03
N HIS A 44 5.34 16.75 3.14
CA HIS A 44 5.19 17.85 4.10
C HIS A 44 6.54 18.36 4.64
N LEU A 45 7.50 17.46 4.87
CA LEU A 45 8.85 17.84 5.35
C LEU A 45 9.74 18.46 4.27
N LYS A 46 9.42 18.27 2.97
CA LYS A 46 10.12 18.90 1.85
C LYS A 46 9.47 20.22 1.47
N ASP A 47 8.15 20.27 1.53
CA ASP A 47 7.34 21.42 1.19
C ASP A 47 6.33 21.72 2.32
N PRO A 48 6.62 22.71 3.18
CA PRO A 48 5.72 23.09 4.27
C PRO A 48 4.38 23.68 3.81
N THR A 49 4.21 24.02 2.52
CA THR A 49 2.91 24.49 2.02
C THR A 49 1.88 23.38 1.95
N PHE A 50 2.31 22.12 1.84
CA PHE A 50 1.46 20.97 2.09
C PHE A 50 1.34 20.79 3.60
N THR A 51 0.18 21.03 4.18
CA THR A 51 -0.03 21.14 5.62
C THR A 51 -0.36 19.79 6.28
N GLU A 52 -0.40 19.76 7.61
CA GLU A 52 -0.89 18.58 8.34
C GLU A 52 -2.39 18.34 8.11
N GLU A 53 -3.14 19.35 7.69
CA GLU A 53 -4.56 19.21 7.34
C GLU A 53 -4.70 18.50 5.98
N ASP A 54 -3.91 18.91 4.98
CA ASP A 54 -3.88 18.25 3.67
C ASP A 54 -3.49 16.76 3.80
N ILE A 55 -2.55 16.44 4.70
CA ILE A 55 -2.21 15.04 5.01
C ILE A 55 -3.43 14.27 5.53
N ARG A 56 -4.22 14.88 6.42
CA ARG A 56 -5.42 14.24 6.97
C ARG A 56 -6.47 14.04 5.89
N GLU A 57 -6.73 15.06 5.08
CA GLU A 57 -7.70 15.01 3.98
C GLU A 57 -7.36 13.91 2.96
N GLU A 58 -6.10 13.77 2.57
CA GLU A 58 -5.66 12.73 1.63
C GLU A 58 -5.78 11.31 2.22
N VAL A 59 -5.46 11.15 3.50
CA VAL A 59 -5.61 9.87 4.19
C VAL A 59 -7.08 9.49 4.32
N ASP A 60 -7.92 10.45 4.70
CA ASP A 60 -9.36 10.22 4.87
C ASP A 60 -10.01 9.90 3.52
N THR A 61 -9.68 10.63 2.46
CA THR A 61 -10.17 10.38 1.10
C THR A 61 -9.77 8.98 0.62
N PHE A 62 -8.49 8.60 0.75
CA PHE A 62 -8.02 7.27 0.33
C PHE A 62 -8.69 6.13 1.10
N MET A 63 -8.89 6.30 2.41
CA MET A 63 -9.50 5.27 3.25
C MET A 63 -11.01 5.20 3.10
N PHE A 64 -11.70 6.29 2.79
CA PHE A 64 -13.16 6.35 2.71
C PHE A 64 -13.67 6.08 1.29
N GLU A 65 -13.17 6.80 0.29
CA GLU A 65 -13.58 6.59 -1.11
C GLU A 65 -13.02 5.29 -1.69
N GLY A 66 -11.81 4.91 -1.28
CA GLY A 66 -11.15 3.70 -1.75
C GLY A 66 -11.77 2.43 -1.18
N HIS A 67 -12.30 2.47 0.05
CA HIS A 67 -12.89 1.29 0.67
C HIS A 67 -14.20 0.88 0.01
N ASP A 68 -15.16 1.79 -0.10
CA ASP A 68 -16.51 1.46 -0.57
C ASP A 68 -16.55 1.12 -2.06
N THR A 69 -15.76 1.81 -2.87
CA THR A 69 -15.64 1.53 -4.31
C THR A 69 -14.99 0.18 -4.58
N THR A 70 -13.90 -0.15 -3.88
CA THR A 70 -13.20 -1.44 -4.05
C THR A 70 -14.02 -2.59 -3.50
N ALA A 71 -14.71 -2.41 -2.36
CA ALA A 71 -15.61 -3.40 -1.80
C ALA A 71 -16.76 -3.70 -2.77
N MET A 72 -17.40 -2.66 -3.32
CA MET A 72 -18.48 -2.83 -4.31
C MET A 72 -17.97 -3.49 -5.59
N ALA A 73 -16.80 -3.10 -6.11
CA ALA A 73 -16.20 -3.72 -7.28
C ALA A 73 -15.92 -5.21 -7.04
N LEU A 74 -15.40 -5.57 -5.86
CA LEU A 74 -15.17 -6.95 -5.47
C LEU A 74 -16.48 -7.74 -5.34
N SER A 75 -17.51 -7.16 -4.72
CA SER A 75 -18.84 -7.77 -4.64
C SER A 75 -19.41 -8.06 -6.02
N TRP A 76 -19.30 -7.12 -6.96
CA TRP A 76 -19.75 -7.32 -8.35
C TRP A 76 -18.92 -8.36 -9.09
N ALA A 77 -17.60 -8.37 -8.89
CA ALA A 77 -16.72 -9.37 -9.49
C ALA A 77 -17.07 -10.79 -9.00
N LEU A 78 -17.27 -10.96 -7.69
CA LEU A 78 -17.66 -12.24 -7.09
C LEU A 78 -19.08 -12.66 -7.52
N TYR A 79 -20.02 -11.72 -7.56
CA TYR A 79 -21.38 -11.97 -8.05
C TYR A 79 -21.38 -12.44 -9.52
N SER A 80 -20.61 -11.74 -10.36
CA SER A 80 -20.49 -12.07 -11.78
C SER A 80 -19.83 -13.42 -11.98
N LEU A 81 -18.82 -13.75 -11.18
CA LEU A 81 -18.14 -15.06 -11.23
C LEU A 81 -19.04 -16.21 -10.81
N GLY A 82 -19.82 -16.05 -9.73
CA GLY A 82 -20.76 -17.08 -9.25
C GLY A 82 -21.99 -17.27 -10.16
N SER A 83 -22.31 -16.27 -11.00
CA SER A 83 -23.44 -16.33 -11.93
C SER A 83 -23.10 -16.99 -13.28
N HIS A 84 -21.82 -17.29 -13.53
CA HIS A 84 -21.33 -17.92 -14.77
C HIS A 84 -20.57 -19.23 -14.46
N PRO A 85 -21.29 -20.34 -14.21
CA PRO A 85 -20.68 -21.61 -13.80
C PRO A 85 -19.74 -22.22 -14.86
N ASP A 86 -19.89 -21.84 -16.13
CA ASP A 86 -19.01 -22.16 -17.25
C ASP A 86 -17.63 -21.48 -17.14
N ILE A 87 -17.58 -20.23 -16.68
CA ILE A 87 -16.33 -19.50 -16.40
C ILE A 87 -15.69 -20.03 -15.11
N GLN A 88 -16.50 -20.29 -14.08
CA GLN A 88 -16.03 -20.79 -12.79
C GLN A 88 -15.35 -22.16 -12.94
N LYS A 89 -15.90 -23.08 -13.74
CA LYS A 89 -15.34 -24.41 -14.00
C LYS A 89 -13.99 -24.37 -14.73
N ASN A 90 -13.75 -23.37 -15.58
CA ASN A 90 -12.47 -23.19 -16.27
C ASN A 90 -11.39 -22.61 -15.34
N SER A 91 -11.78 -21.83 -14.33
CA SER A 91 -10.87 -21.28 -13.32
C SER A 91 -10.54 -22.26 -12.18
N SER A 92 -11.44 -23.18 -11.82
CA SER A 92 -11.20 -24.19 -10.77
C SER A 92 -9.99 -25.08 -11.05
N GLY A 93 -9.78 -25.49 -12.30
CA GLY A 93 -8.59 -26.28 -12.66
C GLY A 93 -7.26 -25.53 -12.51
N GLY A 94 -7.28 -24.19 -12.46
CA GLY A 94 -6.10 -23.35 -12.29
C GLY A 94 -5.76 -23.05 -10.83
N THR A 95 -6.75 -22.94 -9.94
CA THR A 95 -6.52 -22.67 -8.50
C THR A 95 -6.02 -23.90 -7.75
N ASP A 96 -6.44 -25.08 -8.18
CA ASP A 96 -6.09 -26.36 -7.55
C ASP A 96 -4.61 -26.75 -7.77
N GLY A 97 -3.92 -26.07 -8.71
CA GLY A 97 -2.48 -26.23 -8.96
C GLY A 97 -1.60 -25.13 -8.37
N ILE A 98 -2.19 -24.12 -7.70
CA ILE A 98 -1.46 -22.99 -7.09
C ILE A 98 -1.24 -23.20 -5.59
N PHE A 99 -1.98 -24.10 -4.95
CA PHE A 99 -1.85 -24.47 -3.53
C PHE A 99 -1.15 -25.81 -3.33
#